data_AF-A0A966UP54-F1
#
_entry.id   AF-A0A966UP54-F1
#
_cell.length_a   1.000
_cell.length_b   1.000
_cell.length_c   1.000
_cell.angle_alpha   90.00
_cell.angle_beta   90.00
_cell.angle_gamma   90.00
#
_symmetry.space_group_name_H-M   'P 1'
#
loop_
_entity.id
_entity.type
_entity.pdbx_description
1 polymer ?
#
loop_
_entity_poly.entity_id
_entity_poly.type
_entity_poly.pdbx_seq_one_letter_code
_entity_poly.pdbx_strand_id
1 'polypeptide(L)'
;MAGKSRKQQVKRFSYFFLNNKIHKVLSSSRAKDELIAWCYPDKKRVLYSYSQIIKNMENAYSTKQVAQILNKHKITIEDYILEGKIKYPQKVYPIGNPESDWYKFMYSESDIMDIHQFVLESGYSKNMPSKTELRALLKNNIILYTKTDSGFVPVWKAD
;
A
#
# COMPACT_ATOMS: atom_id res chain seq x y z
N MET A 1 15.49 -34.21 -18.50
CA MET A 1 15.35 -32.74 -18.53
C MET A 1 15.32 -32.24 -17.09
N ALA A 2 16.34 -31.50 -16.66
CA ALA A 2 16.44 -31.02 -15.28
C ALA A 2 15.44 -29.86 -15.05
N GLY A 3 14.37 -30.13 -14.31
CA GLY A 3 13.42 -29.11 -13.87
C GLY A 3 14.11 -28.12 -12.94
N LYS A 4 14.32 -26.89 -13.41
CA LYS A 4 14.76 -25.78 -12.55
C LYS A 4 13.68 -25.56 -11.48
N SER A 5 13.93 -26.06 -10.27
CA SER A 5 13.20 -25.66 -9.06
C SER A 5 13.38 -24.15 -8.90
N ARG A 6 12.37 -23.40 -9.34
CA ARG A 6 12.33 -21.95 -9.19
C ARG A 6 12.04 -21.69 -7.72
N LYS A 7 13.09 -21.63 -6.89
CA LYS A 7 12.99 -21.21 -5.48
C LYS A 7 12.17 -19.92 -5.47
N GLN A 8 10.95 -20.01 -4.95
CA GLN A 8 10.01 -18.90 -4.90
C GLN A 8 10.70 -17.82 -4.08
N GLN A 9 11.14 -16.74 -4.73
CA GLN A 9 11.75 -15.62 -4.03
C GLN A 9 10.71 -15.12 -3.04
N VAL A 10 11.01 -15.28 -1.74
CA VAL A 10 10.21 -14.73 -0.65
C VAL A 10 9.95 -13.27 -1.00
N LYS A 11 8.67 -12.86 -1.05
CA LYS A 11 8.27 -11.48 -1.33
C LYS A 11 9.03 -10.57 -0.36
N ARG A 12 10.08 -9.91 -0.84
CA ARG A 12 10.81 -8.91 -0.07
C ARG A 12 9.96 -7.65 -0.06
N PHE A 13 9.57 -7.18 1.12
CA PHE A 13 8.93 -5.87 1.26
C PHE A 13 9.96 -4.81 0.90
N SER A 14 9.85 -4.26 -0.31
CA SER A 14 10.81 -3.30 -0.85
C SER A 14 10.57 -1.88 -0.33
N TYR A 15 9.32 -1.55 0.02
CA TYR A 15 8.90 -0.24 0.47
C TYR A 15 7.93 -0.37 1.65
N PHE A 16 8.00 0.57 2.59
CA PHE A 16 7.10 0.64 3.74
C PHE A 16 6.96 2.08 4.21
N PHE A 17 5.86 2.37 4.90
CA PHE A 17 5.69 3.64 5.61
C PHE A 17 6.03 3.45 7.09
N LEU A 18 6.69 4.46 7.66
CA LEU A 18 6.92 4.57 9.09
C LEU A 18 6.75 6.02 9.47
N ASN A 19 5.88 6.30 10.44
CA ASN A 19 5.54 7.67 10.86
C ASN A 19 5.16 8.56 9.67
N ASN A 20 4.33 8.03 8.76
CA ASN A 20 3.91 8.71 7.54
C ASN A 20 5.08 9.15 6.63
N LYS A 21 6.22 8.45 6.66
CA LYS A 21 7.34 8.67 5.73
C LYS A 21 7.62 7.41 4.92
N ILE A 22 7.74 7.55 3.59
CA ILE A 22 8.08 6.44 2.72
C ILE A 22 9.56 6.06 2.85
N HIS A 23 9.78 4.77 3.04
CA HIS A 23 11.09 4.15 3.14
C HIS A 23 11.27 3.08 2.07
N LYS A 24 12.51 2.90 1.60
CA LYS A 24 12.92 1.76 0.76
C LYS A 24 13.92 0.89 1.51
N VAL A 25 13.66 -0.40 1.63
CA VAL A 25 14.59 -1.35 2.25
C VAL A 25 15.80 -1.54 1.33
N LEU A 26 17.00 -1.32 1.87
CA LEU A 26 18.27 -1.56 1.18
C LEU A 26 18.85 -2.91 1.58
N SER A 27 18.82 -3.20 2.87
CA SER A 27 19.30 -4.45 3.45
C SER A 27 18.51 -4.76 4.72
N SER A 28 18.29 -6.05 5.00
CA SER A 28 17.66 -6.50 6.24
C SER A 28 18.31 -7.79 6.72
N SER A 29 18.50 -7.88 8.03
CA SER A 29 19.04 -9.04 8.73
C SER A 29 18.21 -9.30 9.96
N ARG A 30 17.33 -10.32 9.89
CA ARG A 30 16.54 -10.75 11.06
C ARG A 30 17.42 -11.27 12.19
N ALA A 31 18.52 -11.97 11.87
CA ALA A 31 19.42 -12.55 12.86
C ALA A 31 20.18 -11.48 13.68
N LYS A 32 20.50 -10.35 13.05
CA LYS A 32 21.16 -9.21 13.72
C LYS A 32 20.18 -8.16 14.25
N ASP A 33 18.88 -8.37 14.02
CA ASP A 33 17.82 -7.38 14.26
C ASP A 33 18.06 -6.03 13.56
N GLU A 34 18.65 -6.04 12.37
CA GLU A 34 19.04 -4.82 11.64
C GLU A 34 18.22 -4.65 10.36
N LEU A 35 17.73 -3.43 10.11
CA LEU A 35 17.11 -3.03 8.85
C LEU A 35 17.68 -1.69 8.40
N ILE A 36 18.37 -1.69 7.26
CA ILE A 36 18.89 -0.47 6.63
C ILE A 36 17.90 -0.04 5.55
N ALA A 37 17.33 1.15 5.72
CA ALA A 37 16.40 1.73 4.76
C ALA A 37 16.83 3.13 4.32
N TRP A 38 16.44 3.49 3.10
CA TRP A 38 16.49 4.87 2.62
C TRP A 38 15.18 5.58 2.94
N CYS A 39 15.23 6.69 3.66
CA CYS A 39 14.08 7.57 3.88
C CYS A 39 14.04 8.62 2.78
N TYR A 40 12.97 8.66 1.97
CA TYR A 40 12.88 9.64 0.87
C TYR A 40 12.68 11.08 1.35
N PRO A 41 11.77 11.37 2.30
CA PRO A 41 11.59 12.74 2.80
C PRO A 41 12.87 13.32 3.41
N ASP A 42 13.58 12.52 4.20
CA ASP A 42 14.80 12.96 4.91
C ASP A 42 16.07 12.81 4.07
N LYS A 43 15.98 12.21 2.86
CA LYS A 43 17.10 11.97 1.93
C LYS A 43 18.33 11.32 2.58
N LYS A 44 18.11 10.36 3.50
CA LYS A 44 19.18 9.72 4.26
C LYS A 44 18.97 8.22 4.43
N ARG A 45 20.08 7.50 4.64
CA ARG A 45 20.06 6.11 5.11
C ARG A 45 19.83 6.09 6.61
N VAL A 46 18.94 5.22 7.07
CA VAL A 46 18.62 5.04 8.49
C VAL A 46 18.70 3.56 8.81
N LEU A 47 19.33 3.25 9.94
CA LEU A 47 19.35 1.92 10.54
C LEU A 47 18.22 1.83 11.57
N TYR A 48 17.41 0.79 11.46
CA TYR A 48 16.32 0.50 12.38
C TYR A 48 16.46 -0.91 12.96
N SER A 49 15.84 -1.14 14.13
CA SER A 49 15.60 -2.48 14.63
C SER A 49 14.59 -3.20 13.73
N TYR A 50 14.96 -4.37 13.19
CA TYR A 50 14.09 -5.16 12.32
C TYR A 50 12.76 -5.50 13.01
N SER A 51 12.82 -5.94 14.26
CA SER A 51 11.66 -6.37 15.04
C SER A 51 10.71 -5.22 15.35
N GLN A 52 11.23 -4.01 15.58
CA GLN A 52 10.39 -2.82 15.78
C GLN A 52 9.69 -2.40 14.49
N ILE A 53 10.41 -2.43 13.36
CA ILE A 53 9.83 -2.08 12.06
C ILE A 53 8.69 -3.03 11.70
N ILE A 54 8.88 -4.33 11.84
CA ILE A 54 7.80 -5.29 11.52
C ILE A 54 6.53 -5.07 12.34
N LYS A 55 6.64 -4.58 13.58
CA LYS A 55 5.49 -4.30 14.44
C LYS A 55 4.76 -3.01 14.11
N ASN A 56 5.50 -1.98 13.66
CA ASN A 56 5.00 -0.61 13.58
C ASN A 56 4.92 -0.07 12.15
N MET A 57 5.46 -0.79 11.16
CA MET A 57 5.44 -0.35 9.77
C MET A 57 4.03 -0.44 9.19
N GLU A 58 3.72 0.51 8.33
CA GLU A 58 2.55 0.48 7.48
C GLU A 58 2.93 0.00 6.07
N ASN A 59 1.99 -0.67 5.41
CA ASN A 59 2.20 -1.13 4.05
C ASN A 59 2.27 0.05 3.08
N ALA A 60 3.18 -0.02 2.11
CA ALA A 60 3.26 0.95 1.03
C ALA A 60 2.61 0.38 -0.24
N TYR A 61 1.59 1.07 -0.73
CA TYR A 61 0.85 0.67 -1.91
C TYR A 61 1.25 1.52 -3.12
N SER A 62 1.36 0.90 -4.29
CA SER A 62 1.52 1.60 -5.56
C SER A 62 0.18 2.06 -6.13
N THR A 63 0.15 3.03 -7.03
CA THR A 63 -1.10 3.51 -7.68
C THR A 63 -1.92 2.36 -8.28
N LYS A 64 -1.27 1.35 -8.87
CA LYS A 64 -1.96 0.18 -9.43
C LYS A 64 -2.68 -0.63 -8.36
N GLN A 65 -2.05 -0.82 -7.19
CA GLN A 65 -2.66 -1.54 -6.07
C GLN A 65 -3.81 -0.74 -5.47
N VAL A 66 -3.63 0.57 -5.29
CA VAL A 66 -4.70 1.47 -4.80
C VAL A 66 -5.91 1.42 -5.74
N ALA A 67 -5.68 1.52 -7.04
CA ALA A 67 -6.72 1.41 -8.06
C ALA A 67 -7.47 0.07 -7.96
N GLN A 68 -6.76 -1.05 -7.76
CA GLN A 68 -7.37 -2.36 -7.55
C GLN A 68 -8.20 -2.43 -6.26
N ILE A 69 -7.67 -1.92 -5.16
CA ILE A 69 -8.35 -1.91 -3.85
C ILE A 69 -9.64 -1.10 -3.91
N LEU A 70 -9.61 0.07 -4.55
CA LEU A 70 -10.75 0.97 -4.67
C LEU A 70 -11.68 0.64 -5.84
N ASN A 71 -11.37 -0.42 -6.60
CA ASN A 71 -12.07 -0.81 -7.82
C ASN A 71 -12.23 0.35 -8.82
N LYS A 72 -11.12 1.08 -9.06
CA LYS A 72 -11.03 2.19 -10.01
C LYS A 72 -9.95 1.94 -11.06
N HIS A 73 -10.01 2.69 -12.15
CA HIS A 73 -8.94 2.70 -13.13
C HIS A 73 -7.74 3.48 -12.57
N LYS A 74 -6.51 3.03 -12.91
CA LYS A 74 -5.27 3.69 -12.47
C LYS A 74 -5.24 5.16 -12.87
N ILE A 75 -5.63 5.46 -14.11
CA ILE A 75 -5.63 6.82 -14.67
C ILE A 75 -6.53 7.73 -13.85
N THR A 76 -7.72 7.27 -13.43
CA THR A 76 -8.63 8.07 -12.60
C THR A 76 -7.99 8.52 -11.28
N ILE A 77 -7.21 7.65 -10.64
CA ILE A 77 -6.48 8.03 -9.42
C ILE A 77 -5.40 9.07 -9.73
N GLU A 78 -4.72 8.95 -10.87
CA GLU A 78 -3.70 9.91 -11.31
C GLU A 78 -4.32 11.27 -11.68
N ASP A 79 -5.48 11.27 -12.34
CA ASP A 79 -6.24 12.48 -12.66
C ASP A 79 -6.65 13.23 -11.39
N TYR A 80 -7.11 12.52 -10.35
CA TYR A 80 -7.44 13.16 -9.06
C TYR A 80 -6.24 13.86 -8.42
N ILE A 81 -5.01 13.36 -8.64
CA ILE A 81 -3.78 14.01 -8.14
C ILE A 81 -3.48 15.25 -8.96
N LEU A 82 -3.58 15.15 -10.30
CA LEU A 82 -3.31 16.25 -11.22
C LEU A 82 -4.31 17.40 -11.05
N GLU A 83 -5.57 17.06 -10.80
CA GLU A 83 -6.65 18.02 -10.53
C GLU A 83 -6.60 18.58 -9.09
N GLY A 84 -5.70 18.09 -8.23
CA GLY A 84 -5.56 18.54 -6.84
C GLY A 84 -6.74 18.17 -5.93
N LYS A 85 -7.56 17.20 -6.34
CA LYS A 85 -8.73 16.72 -5.57
C LYS A 85 -8.35 15.85 -4.39
N ILE A 86 -7.22 15.16 -4.48
CA ILE A 86 -6.66 14.36 -3.40
C ILE A 86 -5.27 14.85 -3.02
N LYS A 87 -4.87 14.55 -1.78
CA LYS A 87 -3.53 14.87 -1.27
C LYS A 87 -2.45 14.29 -2.17
N TYR A 88 -1.41 15.08 -2.43
CA TYR A 88 -0.28 14.65 -3.23
C TYR A 88 0.49 13.52 -2.54
N PRO A 89 0.53 12.31 -3.12
CA PRO A 89 1.19 11.17 -2.50
C PRO A 89 2.70 11.29 -2.53
N GLN A 90 3.37 10.52 -1.68
CA GLN A 90 4.83 10.57 -1.61
C GLN A 90 5.47 9.91 -2.83
N LYS A 91 6.47 10.59 -3.40
CA LYS A 91 7.22 10.11 -4.55
C LYS A 91 8.42 9.28 -4.14
N VAL A 92 8.63 8.21 -4.89
CA VAL A 92 9.82 7.38 -4.88
C VAL A 92 10.54 7.58 -6.21
N TYR A 93 11.82 7.89 -6.16
CA TYR A 93 12.69 8.14 -7.31
C TYR A 93 14.01 7.36 -7.16
N PRO A 94 14.91 7.31 -8.17
CA PRO A 94 16.18 6.61 -8.03
C PRO A 94 17.02 7.24 -6.90
N ILE A 95 17.54 6.42 -5.99
CA ILE A 95 18.34 6.91 -4.86
C ILE A 95 19.57 7.66 -5.41
N GLY A 96 19.74 8.91 -4.99
CA GLY A 96 20.82 9.77 -5.46
C GLY A 96 20.45 10.69 -6.62
N ASN A 97 19.28 10.51 -7.26
CA ASN A 97 18.78 11.41 -8.31
C ASN A 97 17.33 11.86 -8.02
N PRO A 98 17.14 12.90 -7.18
CA PRO A 98 15.82 13.46 -6.88
C PRO A 98 15.10 14.08 -8.08
N GLU A 99 15.87 14.62 -9.03
CA GLU A 99 15.35 15.30 -10.23
C GLU A 99 15.13 14.34 -11.41
N SER A 100 15.06 13.03 -11.15
CA SER A 100 14.82 12.06 -12.19
C SER A 100 13.40 12.19 -12.76
N ASP A 101 13.29 12.14 -14.09
CA ASP A 101 12.00 12.05 -14.78
C ASP A 101 11.19 10.82 -14.37
N TRP A 102 11.87 9.76 -13.91
CA TRP A 102 11.21 8.56 -13.42
C TRP A 102 10.90 8.68 -11.93
N TYR A 103 9.61 8.54 -11.61
CA TYR A 103 9.16 8.41 -10.23
C TYR A 103 7.98 7.44 -10.13
N LYS A 104 7.69 7.01 -8.90
CA LYS A 104 6.49 6.24 -8.54
C LYS A 104 5.81 6.89 -7.36
N PHE A 105 4.49 6.97 -7.41
CA PHE A 105 3.68 7.34 -6.26
C PHE A 105 3.48 6.14 -5.35
N MET A 106 3.68 6.37 -4.05
CA MET A 106 3.42 5.41 -2.99
C MET A 106 2.42 6.02 -2.00
N TYR A 107 1.50 5.18 -1.54
CA TYR A 107 0.39 5.55 -0.68
C TYR A 107 0.46 4.76 0.62
N SER A 108 0.22 5.46 1.73
CA SER A 108 -0.03 4.83 3.02
C SER A 108 -1.48 4.33 3.10
N GLU A 109 -1.80 3.57 4.14
CA GLU A 109 -3.18 3.16 4.42
C GLU A 109 -4.09 4.38 4.65
N SER A 110 -3.58 5.41 5.32
CA SER A 110 -4.32 6.65 5.55
C SER A 110 -4.67 7.37 4.25
N ASP A 111 -3.71 7.48 3.31
CA ASP A 111 -3.96 8.13 2.03
C ASP A 111 -5.03 7.37 1.21
N ILE A 112 -5.08 6.03 1.29
CA ILE A 112 -6.11 5.23 0.62
C ILE A 112 -7.50 5.49 1.21
N MET A 113 -7.59 5.63 2.53
CA MET A 113 -8.84 5.94 3.22
C MET A 113 -9.34 7.34 2.85
N ASP A 114 -8.44 8.31 2.70
CA ASP A 114 -8.80 9.67 2.28
C ASP A 114 -9.32 9.68 0.83
N ILE A 115 -8.67 8.96 -0.08
CA ILE A 115 -9.14 8.80 -1.47
C ILE A 115 -10.51 8.13 -1.50
N HIS A 116 -10.72 7.10 -0.67
CA HIS A 116 -12.00 6.42 -0.56
C HIS A 116 -13.12 7.37 -0.14
N GLN A 117 -12.88 8.17 0.91
CA GLN A 117 -13.83 9.17 1.40
C GLN A 117 -14.16 10.21 0.33
N PHE A 118 -13.15 10.73 -0.37
CA PHE A 118 -13.34 11.67 -1.48
C PHE A 118 -14.21 11.08 -2.61
N VAL A 119 -13.99 9.83 -2.99
CA VAL A 119 -14.78 9.16 -4.04
C VAL A 119 -16.24 8.95 -3.60
N LEU A 120 -16.48 8.68 -2.31
CA LEU A 120 -17.84 8.59 -1.78
C LEU A 120 -18.57 9.94 -1.84
N GLU A 121 -17.88 11.02 -1.44
CA GLU A 121 -18.45 12.38 -1.43
C GLU A 121 -18.75 12.92 -2.83
N SER A 122 -17.94 12.54 -3.82
CA SER A 122 -18.18 12.89 -5.23
C SER A 122 -19.30 12.10 -5.90
N GLY A 123 -19.93 11.14 -5.21
CA GLY A 123 -21.08 10.38 -5.71
C GLY A 123 -20.73 9.24 -6.68
N TYR A 124 -19.45 9.00 -6.98
CA TYR A 124 -19.00 7.95 -7.89
C TYR A 124 -18.65 6.64 -7.16
N SER A 125 -19.53 6.18 -6.26
CA SER A 125 -19.27 5.06 -5.34
C SER A 125 -19.62 3.66 -5.90
N LYS A 126 -20.08 3.56 -7.15
CA LYS A 126 -20.52 2.28 -7.74
C LYS A 126 -19.39 1.23 -7.66
N ASN A 127 -19.71 0.08 -7.05
CA ASN A 127 -18.83 -1.08 -6.87
C ASN A 127 -17.56 -0.82 -6.04
N MET A 128 -17.53 0.20 -5.19
CA MET A 128 -16.43 0.46 -4.26
C MET A 128 -16.64 -0.32 -2.96
N PRO A 129 -15.58 -0.88 -2.33
CA PRO A 129 -15.72 -1.52 -1.02
C PRO A 129 -16.25 -0.53 0.02
N SER A 130 -17.02 -1.03 0.98
CA SER A 130 -17.42 -0.24 2.15
C SER A 130 -16.21 0.13 3.01
N LYS A 131 -16.34 1.17 3.85
CA LYS A 131 -15.27 1.60 4.77
C LYS A 131 -14.79 0.47 5.68
N THR A 132 -15.68 -0.45 6.06
CA THR A 132 -15.36 -1.65 6.86
C THR A 132 -14.59 -2.69 6.05
N GLU A 133 -15.00 -2.97 4.82
CA GLU A 133 -14.30 -3.90 3.94
C GLU A 133 -12.92 -3.39 3.58
N LEU A 134 -12.80 -2.09 3.28
CA LEU A 134 -11.52 -1.46 2.97
C LEU A 134 -10.53 -1.61 4.13
N ARG A 135 -10.94 -1.37 5.38
CA ARG A 135 -10.08 -1.58 6.55
C ARG A 135 -9.66 -3.04 6.70
N ALA A 136 -10.56 -3.99 6.42
CA ALA A 136 -10.21 -5.42 6.46
C ALA A 136 -9.21 -5.80 5.36
N LEU A 137 -9.39 -5.27 4.14
CA LEU A 137 -8.46 -5.46 3.02
C LEU A 137 -7.06 -4.91 3.32
N LEU A 138 -6.97 -3.72 3.93
CA LEU A 138 -5.68 -3.09 4.27
C LEU A 138 -4.94 -3.84 5.38
N LYS A 139 -5.66 -4.33 6.41
CA LYS A 139 -5.08 -5.11 7.51
C LYS A 139 -4.72 -6.56 7.17
N ASN A 140 -4.83 -6.98 5.89
CA ASN A 140 -4.67 -8.37 5.46
C ASN A 140 -5.61 -9.35 6.18
N ASN A 141 -6.78 -8.90 6.65
CA ASN A 141 -7.79 -9.81 7.19
C ASN A 141 -8.58 -10.40 6.03
N ILE A 142 -8.52 -11.73 5.88
CA ILE A 142 -9.35 -12.47 4.94
C ILE A 142 -10.81 -12.20 5.31
N ILE A 143 -11.55 -11.52 4.43
CA ILE A 143 -12.98 -11.34 4.58
C ILE A 143 -13.64 -12.65 4.20
N LEU A 144 -14.13 -13.39 5.20
CA LEU A 144 -14.95 -14.57 4.95
C LEU A 144 -16.37 -14.11 4.58
N TYR A 145 -16.85 -14.55 3.43
CA TYR A 145 -18.23 -14.34 2.98
C TYR A 145 -19.03 -15.63 3.13
N THR A 146 -20.26 -15.54 3.63
CA THR A 146 -21.25 -16.62 3.62
C THR A 146 -22.22 -16.40 2.45
N LYS A 147 -22.65 -17.49 1.82
CA LYS A 147 -23.68 -17.45 0.79
C LYS A 147 -25.05 -17.57 1.47
N THR A 148 -25.88 -16.55 1.31
CA THR A 148 -27.30 -16.54 1.69
C THR A 148 -28.18 -16.60 0.44
N ASP A 149 -29.50 -16.77 0.62
CA ASP A 149 -30.46 -16.84 -0.48
C ASP A 149 -30.52 -15.55 -1.32
N SER A 150 -30.11 -14.43 -0.75
CA SER A 150 -30.10 -13.10 -1.37
C SER A 150 -28.72 -12.65 -1.87
N GLY A 151 -27.63 -13.37 -1.58
CA GLY A 151 -26.30 -13.02 -2.06
C GLY A 151 -25.13 -13.50 -1.18
N PHE A 152 -23.97 -12.85 -1.31
CA PHE A 152 -22.81 -13.08 -0.45
C PHE A 152 -22.73 -11.99 0.62
N VAL A 153 -22.74 -12.38 1.89
CA VAL A 153 -22.69 -11.46 3.05
C VAL A 153 -21.43 -11.76 3.86
N PRO A 154 -20.65 -10.77 4.32
CA PRO A 154 -19.51 -11.04 5.19
C PRO A 154 -19.96 -11.67 6.51
N VAL A 155 -19.24 -12.69 7.00
CA VAL A 155 -19.64 -13.55 8.15
C VAL A 155 -20.06 -12.76 9.39
N TRP A 156 -19.44 -11.62 9.69
CA TRP A 156 -19.75 -10.81 10.88
C TRP A 156 -20.99 -9.90 10.73
N LYS A 157 -21.65 -9.90 9.57
CA LYS A 157 -22.94 -9.24 9.33
C LYS A 157 -24.09 -10.23 9.18
N ALA A 158 -23.85 -11.53 9.37
CA ALA A 158 -24.84 -12.58 9.17
C ALA A 158 -25.71 -12.87 10.41
N ASP A 159 -25.69 -12.00 11.43
CA ASP A 159 -26.57 -12.06 12.60
C ASP A 159 -27.91 -11.34 12.36
#